data_AF-A0AAD7WC18-F1
#
_entry.id   AF-A0AAD7WC18-F1
#
_cell.length_a   1.000
_cell.length_b   1.000
_cell.length_c   1.000
_cell.angle_alpha   90.00
_cell.angle_beta   90.00
_cell.angle_gamma   90.00
#
_symmetry.space_group_name_H-M   'P 1'
#
loop_
_entity.id
_entity.type
_entity.pdbx_description
1 polymer ?
#
loop_
_entity_poly.entity_id
_entity_poly.type
_entity_poly.pdbx_seq_one_letter_code
_entity_poly.pdbx_strand_id
1 'polypeptide(L)'
;MLFRLRWEGRPVLASVWSKMQTIIPWGRDRKRPGLAVGKIRIKTGDTQEKTSFCAQASDGMYVQPSQERTFVRCQGDRQKKQRRRIHS
;
A
#
# COMPACT_ATOMS: atom_id res chain seq x y z
N MET A 1 -13.36 10.54 2.43
CA MET A 1 -11.90 10.73 2.59
C MET A 1 -11.21 9.62 1.82
N LEU A 2 -10.29 9.98 0.92
CA LEU A 2 -9.55 9.04 0.07
C LEU A 2 -8.05 9.22 0.32
N PHE A 3 -7.29 8.14 0.23
CA PHE A 3 -5.84 8.15 0.34
C PHE A 3 -5.24 7.53 -0.91
N ARG A 4 -4.32 8.23 -1.58
CA ARG A 4 -3.65 7.71 -2.78
C ARG A 4 -2.22 7.32 -2.44
N LEU A 5 -1.84 6.10 -2.81
CA LEU A 5 -0.51 5.56 -2.61
C LEU A 5 0.09 5.27 -3.97
N ARG A 6 1.23 5.91 -4.27
CA ARG A 6 2.02 5.65 -5.46
C ARG A 6 3.30 4.96 -5.07
N TRP A 7 3.62 3.85 -5.72
CA TRP A 7 4.95 3.28 -5.60
C TRP A 7 5.88 3.96 -6.59
N GLU A 8 6.84 4.74 -6.09
CA GLU A 8 7.97 5.22 -6.87
C GLU A 8 8.76 4.04 -7.47
N GLY A 9 8.71 3.91 -8.80
CA GLY A 9 9.51 2.93 -9.52
C GLY A 9 11.01 3.18 -9.32
N ARG A 10 11.82 2.14 -9.54
CA ARG A 10 13.28 2.30 -9.49
C ARG A 10 13.73 3.32 -10.54
N PRO A 11 14.74 4.18 -10.25
CA PRO A 11 15.26 5.13 -11.22
C PRO A 11 15.73 4.40 -12.48
N VAL A 12 15.58 5.03 -13.65
CA VAL A 12 15.81 4.43 -14.98
C VAL A 12 17.16 3.70 -15.05
N LEU A 13 18.21 4.23 -14.43
CA LEU A 13 19.53 3.62 -14.38
C LEU A 13 19.55 2.26 -13.64
N ALA A 14 18.81 2.13 -12.54
CA ALA A 14 18.68 0.87 -11.80
C ALA A 14 17.86 -0.17 -12.59
N SER A 15 16.94 0.27 -13.46
CA SER A 15 16.19 -0.62 -14.35
C SER A 15 17.07 -1.20 -15.47
N VAL A 16 18.00 -0.41 -16.01
CA VAL A 16 18.99 -0.85 -17.01
C VAL A 16 19.99 -1.82 -16.39
N TRP A 17 20.50 -1.54 -15.18
CA TRP A 17 21.38 -2.45 -14.46
C TRP A 17 20.71 -3.79 -14.10
N SER A 18 19.42 -3.75 -13.73
CA SER A 18 18.65 -4.96 -13.46
C SER A 18 18.45 -5.80 -14.72
N LYS A 19 18.23 -5.17 -15.88
CA LYS A 19 18.20 -5.87 -17.18
C LYS A 19 19.55 -6.51 -17.52
N MET A 20 20.66 -5.82 -17.26
CA MET A 20 22.01 -6.37 -17.44
C MET A 20 22.23 -7.64 -16.60
N GLN A 21 21.76 -7.64 -15.34
CA GLN A 21 21.82 -8.84 -14.48
C GLN A 21 20.91 -9.99 -14.95
N THR A 22 19.87 -9.70 -15.74
CA THR A 22 18.88 -10.71 -16.20
C THR A 22 19.37 -11.50 -17.42
N ILE A 23 20.40 -11.03 -18.14
CA ILE A 23 20.96 -11.68 -19.33
C ILE A 23 21.92 -12.84 -18.95
N ILE A 24 22.20 -13.04 -17.66
CA ILE A 24 22.99 -14.17 -17.18
C ILE A 24 22.16 -15.45 -17.31
N PRO A 25 22.60 -16.48 -18.07
CA PRO A 25 21.79 -17.63 -18.47
C PRO A 25 21.40 -18.59 -17.31
N TRP A 26 21.76 -18.26 -16.06
CA TRP A 26 21.42 -19.00 -14.84
C TRP A 26 20.61 -18.15 -13.84
N GLY A 27 19.93 -17.12 -14.33
CA GLY A 27 19.15 -16.19 -13.52
C GLY A 27 17.80 -16.75 -13.12
N ARG A 28 17.67 -17.19 -11.87
CA ARG A 28 16.42 -17.58 -11.18
C ARG A 28 15.22 -16.72 -11.62
N ASP A 29 14.08 -17.36 -11.85
CA ASP A 29 12.79 -16.73 -12.12
C ASP A 29 12.47 -15.69 -11.02
N ARG A 30 12.81 -14.42 -11.28
CA ARG A 30 12.64 -13.34 -10.30
C ARG A 30 11.20 -12.84 -10.42
N LYS A 31 10.37 -13.27 -9.48
CA LYS A 31 9.00 -12.76 -9.28
C LYS A 31 8.97 -11.24 -9.46
N ARG A 32 8.03 -10.75 -10.28
CA ARG A 32 7.85 -9.31 -10.53
C ARG A 32 7.73 -8.56 -9.21
N PRO A 33 8.43 -7.43 -9.03
CA PRO A 33 8.31 -6.64 -7.81
C PRO A 33 6.88 -6.09 -7.69
N GLY A 34 6.18 -6.46 -6.62
CA GLY A 34 4.82 -6.03 -6.30
C GLY A 34 4.65 -5.92 -4.78
N LEU A 35 3.90 -4.92 -4.32
CA LEU A 35 3.73 -4.60 -2.89
C LEU A 35 2.28 -4.84 -2.56
N ALA A 36 2.04 -5.80 -1.67
CA ALA A 36 0.73 -6.06 -1.13
C ALA A 36 0.46 -5.13 0.05
N VAL A 37 -0.35 -4.09 -0.16
CA VAL A 37 -0.77 -3.13 0.86
C VAL A 37 -2.17 -3.48 1.35
N GLY A 38 -2.27 -4.13 2.51
CA GLY A 38 -3.57 -4.53 3.08
C GLY A 38 -4.35 -3.37 3.72
N LYS A 39 -3.71 -2.66 4.64
CA LYS A 39 -4.36 -1.61 5.44
C LYS A 39 -3.37 -0.52 5.81
N ILE A 40 -3.75 0.73 5.53
CA ILE A 40 -2.96 1.91 5.88
C ILE A 40 -3.57 2.52 7.14
N ARG A 41 -2.76 2.75 8.17
CA ARG A 41 -3.18 3.39 9.41
C ARG A 41 -2.44 4.71 9.56
N ILE A 42 -3.19 5.79 9.71
CA ILE A 42 -2.67 7.14 9.87
C ILE A 42 -3.03 7.62 11.28
N LYS A 43 -2.05 8.20 11.97
CA LYS A 43 -2.26 8.92 13.22
C LYS A 43 -1.93 10.38 12.97
N THR A 44 -2.89 11.27 13.16
CA THR A 44 -2.65 12.71 13.07
C THR A 44 -1.97 13.17 14.37
N GLY A 45 -0.89 13.95 14.27
CA GLY A 45 -0.14 14.42 15.44
C GLY A 45 -0.98 15.27 16.37
N ASP A 46 -1.65 16.27 15.80
CA ASP A 46 -2.40 17.29 16.55
C ASP A 46 -3.59 16.71 17.33
N THR A 47 -4.40 15.88 16.67
CA THR A 47 -5.62 15.32 17.27
C THR A 47 -5.41 13.93 17.88
N GLN A 48 -4.22 13.35 17.71
CA GLN A 48 -3.91 11.94 17.98
C GLN A 48 -4.92 10.94 17.38
N GLU A 49 -5.75 11.37 16.42
CA GLU A 49 -6.80 10.55 15.86
C GLU A 49 -6.22 9.49 14.95
N LYS A 50 -6.63 8.24 15.17
CA LYS A 50 -6.26 7.10 14.33
C LYS A 50 -7.35 6.86 13.29
N THR A 51 -6.98 6.93 12.03
CA THR A 51 -7.84 6.56 10.90
C THR A 51 -7.21 5.43 10.12
N SER A 52 -8.03 4.58 9.50
CA SER A 52 -7.53 3.55 8.62
C SER A 52 -8.19 3.53 7.25
N PHE A 53 -7.38 3.18 6.26
CA PHE A 53 -7.74 3.09 4.86
C PHE A 53 -7.50 1.67 4.37
N CYS A 54 -8.48 1.17 3.61
CA CYS A 54 -8.57 -0.17 3.06
C CYS A 54 -8.64 -0.06 1.53
N ALA A 55 -8.16 -1.07 0.82
CA ALA A 55 -8.31 -1.13 -0.63
C ALA A 55 -9.80 -1.13 -1.02
N GLN A 56 -10.15 -0.45 -2.10
CA GLN A 56 -11.54 -0.42 -2.58
C GLN A 56 -11.97 -1.75 -3.20
N ALA A 57 -11.02 -2.49 -3.80
CA ALA A 57 -11.23 -3.78 -4.44
C ALA A 57 -10.12 -4.77 -4.02
N SER A 58 -10.38 -6.08 -4.17
CA SER A 58 -9.47 -7.16 -3.74
C SER A 58 -8.15 -7.20 -4.53
N ASP A 59 -8.18 -6.76 -5.80
CA ASP A 59 -7.02 -6.55 -6.66
C ASP A 59 -6.25 -5.25 -6.31
N GLY A 60 -6.91 -4.31 -5.63
CA GLY A 60 -6.34 -3.04 -5.18
C GLY A 60 -5.32 -3.17 -4.06
N MET A 61 -5.13 -4.38 -3.50
CA MET A 61 -4.08 -4.66 -2.52
C MET A 61 -2.70 -4.68 -3.18
N TYR A 62 -2.59 -5.06 -4.45
CA TYR A 62 -1.31 -5.13 -5.15
C TYR A 62 -0.98 -3.82 -5.87
N VAL A 63 0.08 -3.17 -5.40
CA VAL A 63 0.64 -1.97 -6.03
C VAL A 63 1.84 -2.38 -6.86
N GLN A 64 1.78 -2.14 -8.17
CA GLN A 64 2.91 -2.32 -9.06
C GLN A 64 3.81 -1.06 -9.06
N PRO A 65 5.11 -1.19 -9.39
CA PRO A 65 6.00 -0.05 -9.54
C PRO A 65 5.44 0.96 -10.55
N SER A 66 5.53 2.25 -10.21
CA SER A 66 4.99 3.38 -10.99
C SER A 66 3.46 3.46 -11.05
N GLN A 67 2.74 2.57 -10.36
CA GLN A 67 1.28 2.61 -10.29
C GLN A 67 0.81 3.38 -9.05
N GLU A 68 -0.26 4.16 -9.24
CA GLU A 68 -0.98 4.82 -8.17
C GLU A 68 -2.27 4.04 -7.87
N ARG A 69 -2.53 3.80 -6.58
CA ARG A 69 -3.73 3.11 -6.10
C ARG A 69 -4.44 3.93 -5.04
N THR A 70 -5.77 3.88 -5.08
CA THR A 70 -6.64 4.62 -4.17
C THR A 70 -7.19 3.71 -3.09
N PHE A 71 -7.11 4.17 -1.85
CA PHE A 71 -7.60 3.52 -0.64
C PHE A 71 -8.73 4.35 -0.04
N VAL A 72 -9.77 3.67 0.43
CA VAL A 72 -10.97 4.26 1.03
C VAL A 72 -10.99 4.04 2.54
N ARG A 73 -11.63 4.93 3.31
CA ARG A 73 -11.71 4.78 4.78
C ARG A 73 -12.42 3.47 5.15
N CYS A 74 -11.81 2.66 6.00
CA CYS A 74 -12.38 1.39 6.44
C CYS A 74 -13.65 1.61 7.28
N GLN A 75 -14.69 0.79 7.05
CA GLN A 75 -15.98 0.90 7.73
C GLN A 75 -15.92 0.49 9.23
N GLY A 76 -15.04 -0.46 9.59
CA GLY A 76 -14.95 -1.04 10.93
C GLY A 76 -14.32 -0.18 12.04
N ASP A 77 -13.66 0.93 11.72
CA ASP A 77 -13.10 1.82 12.75
C ASP A 77 -14.18 2.62 13.51
N ARG A 78 -15.33 2.87 12.87
CA ARG A 78 -16.46 3.56 13.52
C ARG A 78 -17.09 2.70 14.62
N GLN A 79 -17.27 1.41 14.37
CA GLN A 79 -17.92 0.48 15.31
C GLN A 79 -17.09 0.26 16.59
N LYS A 80 -15.75 0.20 16.50
CA LYS A 80 -14.88 0.06 17.68
C LYS A 80 -14.86 1.30 18.57
N LYS A 81 -14.93 2.51 17.99
CA LYS A 81 -15.07 3.77 18.74
C LYS A 81 -16.43 3.84 19.46
N GLN A 82 -17.50 3.39 18.80
CA GLN A 82 -18.85 3.39 19.36
C GLN A 82 -19.00 2.42 20.53
N ARG A 83 -18.49 1.18 20.41
CA ARG A 83 -18.53 0.20 21.52
C ARG A 83 -17.77 0.65 22.77
N ARG A 84 -16.65 1.36 22.63
CA ARG A 84 -15.90 1.90 23.78
C ARG A 84 -16.61 3.04 24.51
N ARG A 85 -17.48 3.79 23.83
CA ARG A 85 -18.29 4.85 24.46
C ARG A 85 -19.51 4.30 25.21
N ILE A 86 -19.98 3.10 24.86
CA ILE A 86 -21.14 2.46 25.51
C ILE A 86 -20.72 1.75 26.80
N HIS A 87 -19.45 1.37 26.93
CA HIS A 87 -18.88 0.71 28.10
C HIS A 87 -18.09 1.66 29.03
N SER A 88 -18.29 2.98 28.92
CA SER A 88 -17.64 3.99 29.76
C SER A 88 -18.67 4.83 30.49
#